data_AF-A0A0F9ERY5-F1
#
_entry.id   AF-A0A0F9ERY5-F1
#
_cell.length_a   1.000
_cell.length_b   1.000
_cell.length_c   1.000
_cell.angle_alpha   90.00
_cell.angle_beta   90.00
_cell.angle_gamma   90.00
#
_symmetry.space_group_name_H-M   'P 1'
#
loop_
_entity.id
_entity.type
_entity.pdbx_description
1 polymer ?
#
loop_
_entity_poly.entity_id
_entity_poly.type
_entity_poly.pdbx_seq_one_letter_code
_entity_poly.pdbx_strand_id
1 'polypeptide(L)'
;MIKPGNLLFLQEEIRIMRIISTNRNSYIFLALILLILFLPQCAEEESAIPPGIGWTGTDPTSIPIRQRLLQAERGNLVRNPSFELGRIVNVDSNTVSHNITGWKEMGENISWLFHSPDFVDIGNQVRSGSRAIKINRNPGTEVSNQGDGIVSDFIRVIPGNYEFSFWIRLEDIKPGSEFRGRRLDRAIDIRLLYYDKNRLLISGNTYDNSGNATLDQSIKSLMFSDFWQIDSFGWTPVKGRTTNDFLTEGDIPDEAKFVKLYLGLTGTGTMWIDDVDFRYTQRNFTSLERSKRMFDTSWSKLDLVIPTPQQARQLDPLQYHVRGTDRVPPPVIVIPANPGRSFASTAGSSVASACVISRSISSTALIFSSDFSTLGKMALARAENSLAVRRSNLAWSSLSLIRMDWTEDQKAS
;
A
#
# COMPACT_ATOMS: atom_id res chain seq x y z
N MET A 1 -18.98 -65.49 -69.95
CA MET A 1 -20.32 -64.87 -69.97
C MET A 1 -20.35 -63.85 -68.84
N ILE A 2 -20.34 -62.57 -69.21
CA ILE A 2 -20.09 -61.42 -68.32
C ILE A 2 -21.41 -61.02 -67.66
N LYS A 3 -21.41 -60.84 -66.32
CA LYS A 3 -22.42 -60.03 -65.62
C LYS A 3 -21.73 -58.78 -65.08
N PRO A 4 -22.07 -57.57 -65.56
CA PRO A 4 -21.62 -56.33 -64.97
C PRO A 4 -22.61 -55.91 -63.89
N GLY A 5 -22.15 -55.72 -62.66
CA GLY A 5 -23.02 -55.29 -61.56
C GLY A 5 -22.21 -54.74 -60.41
N ASN A 6 -22.35 -53.43 -60.20
CA ASN A 6 -21.98 -52.64 -59.01
C ASN A 6 -20.75 -51.74 -59.14
N LEU A 7 -20.86 -50.79 -60.07
CA LEU A 7 -20.04 -49.56 -60.13
C LEU A 7 -20.63 -48.40 -59.30
N LEU A 8 -21.73 -48.62 -58.57
CA LEU A 8 -22.41 -47.59 -57.76
C LEU A 8 -21.85 -47.46 -56.34
N PHE A 9 -21.13 -48.45 -55.81
CA PHE A 9 -20.58 -48.39 -54.45
C PHE A 9 -19.29 -47.56 -54.34
N LEU A 10 -18.55 -47.37 -55.43
CA LEU A 10 -17.30 -46.61 -55.42
C LEU A 10 -17.50 -45.10 -55.61
N GLN A 11 -18.72 -44.64 -55.92
CA GLN A 11 -18.98 -43.23 -56.18
C GLN A 11 -19.44 -42.45 -54.92
N GLU A 12 -19.94 -43.13 -53.89
CA GLU A 12 -20.26 -42.49 -52.60
C GLU A 12 -19.03 -42.31 -51.70
N GLU A 13 -18.08 -43.25 -51.69
CA GLU A 13 -16.89 -43.11 -50.83
C GLU A 13 -15.95 -41.97 -51.27
N ILE A 14 -15.88 -41.67 -52.58
CA ILE A 14 -15.08 -40.55 -53.10
C ILE A 14 -15.71 -39.19 -52.73
N ARG A 15 -17.03 -39.14 -52.48
CA ARG A 15 -17.71 -37.90 -52.08
C ARG A 15 -17.49 -37.57 -50.60
N ILE A 16 -17.37 -38.58 -49.75
CA ILE A 16 -17.09 -38.40 -48.31
C ILE A 16 -15.62 -38.00 -48.08
N MET A 17 -14.67 -38.55 -48.85
CA MET A 17 -13.26 -38.16 -48.72
C MET A 17 -12.92 -36.77 -49.28
N ARG A 18 -13.78 -36.13 -50.08
CA ARG A 18 -13.58 -34.75 -50.55
C ARG A 18 -14.06 -33.66 -49.57
N ILE A 19 -14.88 -34.02 -48.58
CA ILE A 19 -15.36 -33.06 -47.56
C ILE A 19 -14.31 -32.84 -46.46
N ILE A 20 -13.33 -33.74 -46.33
CA ILE A 20 -12.29 -33.66 -45.29
C ILE A 20 -11.09 -32.80 -45.72
N SER A 21 -11.02 -32.36 -46.98
CA SER A 21 -9.83 -31.66 -47.51
C SER A 21 -9.91 -30.12 -47.55
N THR A 22 -10.74 -29.48 -46.73
CA THR A 22 -10.78 -28.00 -46.69
C THR A 22 -11.12 -27.47 -45.31
N ASN A 23 -10.14 -27.47 -44.42
CA ASN A 23 -9.72 -26.22 -43.80
C ASN A 23 -8.42 -26.45 -43.05
N ARG A 24 -7.31 -26.14 -43.71
CA ARG A 24 -5.99 -26.02 -43.05
C ARG A 24 -6.08 -25.11 -41.82
N ASN A 25 -6.97 -24.13 -41.86
CA ASN A 25 -7.30 -23.25 -40.74
C ASN A 25 -7.95 -23.98 -39.55
N SER A 26 -8.79 -25.00 -39.78
CA SER A 26 -9.41 -25.78 -38.71
C SER A 26 -8.39 -26.62 -37.96
N TYR A 27 -7.42 -27.22 -38.66
CA TYR A 27 -6.33 -27.96 -38.01
C TYR A 27 -5.40 -27.05 -37.21
N ILE A 28 -5.11 -25.85 -37.73
CA ILE A 28 -4.34 -24.85 -36.99
C ILE A 28 -5.11 -24.41 -35.74
N PHE A 29 -6.43 -24.19 -35.85
CA PHE A 29 -7.26 -23.80 -34.71
C PHE A 29 -7.33 -24.89 -33.64
N LEU A 30 -7.46 -26.14 -34.05
CA LEU A 30 -7.51 -27.30 -33.14
C LEU A 30 -6.15 -27.55 -32.48
N ALA A 31 -5.05 -27.36 -33.21
CA ALA A 31 -3.70 -27.41 -32.66
C ALA A 31 -3.44 -26.26 -31.66
N LEU A 32 -3.98 -25.07 -31.91
CA LEU A 32 -3.87 -23.92 -31.00
C LEU A 32 -4.66 -24.13 -29.70
N ILE A 33 -5.88 -24.71 -29.80
CA ILE A 33 -6.68 -25.09 -28.63
C ILE A 33 -5.97 -26.17 -27.81
N LEU A 34 -5.39 -27.18 -28.48
CA LEU A 34 -4.60 -28.20 -27.80
C LEU A 34 -3.37 -27.60 -27.11
N LEU A 35 -2.67 -26.66 -27.76
CA LEU A 35 -1.52 -25.98 -27.18
C LEU A 35 -1.91 -25.19 -25.92
N ILE A 36 -3.07 -24.52 -25.90
CA ILE A 36 -3.58 -23.79 -24.73
C ILE A 36 -3.94 -24.74 -23.59
N LEU A 37 -4.45 -25.94 -23.89
CA LEU A 37 -4.76 -26.97 -22.89
C LEU A 37 -3.52 -27.67 -22.32
N PHE A 38 -2.42 -27.68 -23.07
CA PHE A 38 -1.13 -28.25 -22.66
C PHE A 38 -0.11 -27.22 -22.19
N LEU A 39 -0.45 -25.92 -22.18
CA LEU A 39 0.30 -24.98 -21.36
C LEU A 39 0.21 -25.52 -19.94
N PRO A 40 1.33 -25.87 -19.28
CA PRO A 40 1.29 -26.26 -17.90
C PRO A 40 0.60 -25.12 -17.20
N GLN A 41 -0.60 -25.40 -16.70
CA GLN A 41 -1.26 -24.53 -15.77
C GLN A 41 -0.21 -24.39 -14.68
N CYS A 42 0.44 -23.23 -14.64
CA CYS A 42 1.28 -22.83 -13.54
C CYS A 42 0.29 -22.61 -12.41
N ALA A 43 -0.28 -23.72 -11.92
CA ALA A 43 -0.70 -23.84 -10.56
C ALA A 43 0.59 -23.49 -9.83
N GLU A 44 0.61 -22.24 -9.37
CA GLU A 44 1.53 -21.79 -8.35
C GLU A 44 1.38 -22.82 -7.25
N GLU A 45 2.23 -23.84 -7.30
CA GLU A 45 2.29 -24.91 -6.33
C GLU A 45 2.60 -24.15 -5.06
N GLU A 46 1.55 -23.96 -4.24
CA GLU A 46 1.53 -23.07 -3.09
C GLU A 46 2.64 -23.55 -2.19
N SER A 47 3.84 -22.97 -2.38
CA SER A 47 5.09 -23.66 -2.10
C SER A 47 5.04 -24.08 -0.65
N ALA A 48 4.98 -25.39 -0.44
CA ALA A 48 5.01 -25.98 0.88
C ALA A 48 6.24 -25.39 1.56
N ILE A 49 5.98 -24.48 2.50
CA ILE A 49 7.01 -23.82 3.31
C ILE A 49 7.86 -24.97 3.87
N PRO A 50 9.17 -25.06 3.55
CA PRO A 50 9.99 -26.17 3.99
C PRO A 50 9.88 -26.30 5.51
N PRO A 51 9.38 -27.42 6.04
CA PRO A 51 9.29 -27.61 7.47
C PRO A 51 10.71 -27.86 7.99
N GLY A 52 11.30 -26.90 8.70
CA GLY A 52 12.54 -27.18 9.45
C GLY A 52 13.54 -26.04 9.65
N ILE A 53 13.27 -24.81 9.19
CA ILE A 53 14.21 -23.68 9.39
C ILE A 53 13.62 -22.73 10.43
N GLY A 54 14.43 -22.36 11.43
CA GLY A 54 14.11 -21.44 12.52
C GLY A 54 13.90 -20.00 12.03
N TRP A 55 12.88 -19.80 11.21
CA TRP A 55 12.42 -18.48 10.81
C TRP A 55 11.95 -17.73 12.04
N THR A 56 12.53 -16.55 12.23
CA THR A 56 12.15 -15.64 13.31
C THR A 56 11.75 -14.31 12.72
N GLY A 57 10.72 -13.68 13.30
CA GLY A 57 10.31 -12.32 12.99
C GLY A 57 11.33 -11.29 13.49
N THR A 58 12.10 -11.63 14.53
CA THR A 58 13.13 -10.74 15.09
C THR A 58 14.35 -10.58 14.18
N ASP A 59 14.69 -11.64 13.44
CA ASP A 59 15.67 -11.60 12.36
C ASP A 59 15.00 -11.97 11.03
N PRO A 60 14.48 -10.98 10.28
CA PRO A 60 13.80 -11.25 9.02
C PRO A 60 14.76 -11.82 7.96
N THR A 61 16.08 -11.72 8.13
CA THR A 61 17.05 -12.32 7.19
C THR A 61 17.11 -13.84 7.29
N SER A 62 16.64 -14.42 8.41
CA SER A 62 16.43 -15.86 8.56
C SER A 62 15.44 -16.42 7.54
N ILE A 63 14.54 -15.58 7.00
CA ILE A 63 13.57 -15.93 5.98
C ILE A 63 14.16 -15.63 4.60
N PRO A 64 14.17 -16.61 3.67
CA PRO A 64 14.65 -16.39 2.31
C PRO A 64 13.97 -15.19 1.63
N ILE A 65 14.77 -14.31 1.01
CA ILE A 65 14.28 -13.07 0.37
C ILE A 65 13.11 -13.31 -0.59
N ARG A 66 13.13 -14.42 -1.34
CA ARG A 66 12.05 -14.80 -2.26
C ARG A 66 10.71 -14.96 -1.53
N GLN A 67 10.70 -15.57 -0.35
CA GLN A 67 9.47 -15.77 0.44
C GLN A 67 8.95 -14.45 1.00
N ARG A 68 9.86 -13.58 1.49
CA ARG A 68 9.49 -12.24 1.95
C ARG A 68 8.91 -11.38 0.84
N LEU A 69 9.51 -11.40 -0.35
CA LEU A 69 9.02 -10.69 -1.54
C LEU A 69 7.64 -11.20 -1.96
N LEU A 70 7.44 -12.51 -2.06
CA LEU A 70 6.14 -13.10 -2.37
C LEU A 70 5.07 -12.65 -1.36
N GLN A 71 5.41 -12.63 -0.06
CA GLN A 71 4.48 -12.17 0.97
C GLN A 71 4.18 -10.66 0.87
N ALA A 72 5.17 -9.83 0.54
CA ALA A 72 4.98 -8.39 0.33
C ALA A 72 4.13 -8.09 -0.92
N GLU A 73 4.34 -8.83 -2.01
CA GLU A 73 3.63 -8.67 -3.29
C GLU A 73 2.14 -9.05 -3.20
N ARG A 74 1.76 -9.92 -2.24
CA ARG A 74 0.35 -10.22 -1.95
C ARG A 74 -0.47 -9.01 -1.52
N GLY A 75 0.18 -7.94 -1.04
CA GLY A 75 -0.51 -6.71 -0.62
C GLY A 75 -1.41 -6.95 0.58
N ASN A 76 -2.69 -6.56 0.47
CA ASN A 76 -3.67 -6.76 1.53
C ASN A 76 -4.05 -8.25 1.63
N LEU A 77 -3.76 -8.86 2.77
CA LEU A 77 -4.02 -10.27 3.05
C LEU A 77 -5.45 -10.55 3.52
N VAL A 78 -6.21 -9.50 3.83
CA VAL A 78 -7.60 -9.60 4.26
C VAL A 78 -8.50 -9.96 3.09
N ARG A 79 -9.32 -11.00 3.26
CA ARG A 79 -10.36 -11.34 2.30
C ARG A 79 -11.55 -10.41 2.50
N ASN A 80 -12.09 -9.89 1.38
CA ASN A 80 -13.27 -9.03 1.39
C ASN A 80 -13.12 -7.82 2.36
N PRO A 81 -12.11 -6.96 2.15
CA PRO A 81 -11.75 -5.91 3.09
C PRO A 81 -12.78 -4.77 3.20
N SER A 82 -13.55 -4.52 2.14
CA SER A 82 -14.62 -3.53 2.07
C SER A 82 -16.02 -4.15 2.19
N PHE A 83 -16.11 -5.41 2.65
CA PHE A 83 -17.38 -6.09 2.94
C PHE A 83 -18.39 -6.19 1.79
N GLU A 84 -17.94 -6.11 0.53
CA GLU A 84 -18.79 -6.17 -0.65
C GLU A 84 -19.31 -7.58 -0.96
N LEU A 85 -18.63 -8.62 -0.49
CA LEU A 85 -19.00 -10.02 -0.78
C LEU A 85 -19.76 -10.66 0.39
N GLY A 86 -20.91 -11.25 0.09
CA GLY A 86 -21.71 -11.98 1.07
C GLY A 86 -23.11 -12.29 0.57
N ARG A 87 -23.90 -12.95 1.40
CA ARG A 87 -25.28 -13.36 1.09
C ARG A 87 -26.20 -13.01 2.24
N ILE A 88 -27.39 -12.56 1.89
CA ILE A 88 -28.49 -12.39 2.82
C ILE A 88 -29.21 -13.74 2.90
N VAL A 89 -29.32 -14.30 4.10
CA VAL A 89 -30.03 -15.55 4.37
C VAL A 89 -31.22 -15.22 5.24
N ASN A 90 -32.41 -15.29 4.67
CA ASN A 90 -33.64 -15.15 5.42
C ASN A 90 -33.85 -16.44 6.22
N VAL A 91 -33.73 -16.35 7.54
CA VAL A 91 -33.93 -17.50 8.43
C VAL A 91 -35.42 -17.71 8.67
N ASP A 92 -36.16 -16.60 8.88
CA ASP A 92 -37.62 -16.57 9.06
C ASP A 92 -38.23 -15.33 8.40
N SER A 93 -39.56 -15.19 8.37
CA SER A 93 -40.27 -14.04 7.76
C SER A 93 -39.86 -12.68 8.33
N ASN A 94 -39.30 -12.65 9.55
CA ASN A 94 -38.91 -11.43 10.26
C ASN A 94 -37.41 -11.38 10.62
N THR A 95 -36.64 -12.45 10.37
CA THR A 95 -35.25 -12.56 10.82
C THR A 95 -34.34 -12.69 9.61
N VAL A 96 -33.63 -11.61 9.29
CA VAL A 96 -32.65 -11.56 8.22
C VAL A 96 -31.28 -11.80 8.84
N SER A 97 -30.64 -12.91 8.48
CA SER A 97 -29.24 -13.15 8.83
C SER A 97 -28.35 -12.81 7.65
N HIS A 98 -27.13 -12.36 7.93
CA HIS A 98 -26.16 -12.02 6.90
C HIS A 98 -24.96 -12.94 7.02
N ASN A 99 -24.44 -13.39 5.88
CA ASN A 99 -23.21 -14.15 5.81
C ASN A 99 -22.22 -13.38 4.94
N ILE A 100 -21.33 -12.65 5.62
CA ILE A 100 -20.29 -11.85 4.98
C ILE A 100 -19.12 -12.77 4.66
N THR A 101 -18.74 -12.87 3.39
CA THR A 101 -17.69 -13.80 2.98
C THR A 101 -16.37 -13.41 3.63
N GLY A 102 -15.72 -14.34 4.32
CA GLY A 102 -14.44 -14.10 5.00
C GLY A 102 -14.56 -13.55 6.42
N TRP A 103 -15.78 -13.33 6.93
CA TRP A 103 -16.04 -12.71 8.21
C TRP A 103 -17.15 -13.43 8.97
N LYS A 104 -17.00 -13.53 10.29
CA LYS A 104 -17.97 -14.11 11.20
C LYS A 104 -18.43 -13.07 12.20
N GLU A 105 -19.74 -12.89 12.30
CA GLU A 105 -20.38 -12.05 13.30
C GLU A 105 -20.30 -12.69 14.69
N MET A 106 -20.02 -11.87 15.71
CA MET A 106 -19.91 -12.25 17.11
C MET A 106 -20.78 -11.30 17.92
N GLY A 107 -21.99 -11.69 18.27
CA GLY A 107 -22.95 -10.83 18.97
C GLY A 107 -24.24 -10.60 18.18
N GLU A 108 -25.14 -9.81 18.74
CA GLU A 108 -26.48 -9.58 18.16
C GLU A 108 -26.65 -8.19 17.55
N ASN A 109 -25.80 -7.23 17.93
CA ASN A 109 -25.95 -5.83 17.55
C ASN A 109 -25.14 -5.43 16.30
N ILE A 110 -24.98 -6.37 15.37
CA ILE A 110 -24.21 -6.18 14.14
C ILE A 110 -25.18 -6.07 12.97
N SER A 111 -24.95 -5.09 12.10
CA SER A 111 -25.73 -4.87 10.90
C SER A 111 -24.82 -4.68 9.71
N TRP A 112 -25.08 -5.44 8.64
CA TRP A 112 -24.42 -5.25 7.36
C TRP A 112 -25.20 -4.20 6.56
N LEU A 113 -24.59 -3.03 6.38
CA LEU A 113 -25.23 -1.91 5.72
C LEU A 113 -25.13 -2.03 4.21
N PHE A 114 -26.15 -1.53 3.52
CA PHE A 114 -26.21 -1.42 2.07
C PHE A 114 -26.44 0.03 1.70
N HIS A 115 -25.55 0.61 0.93
CA HIS A 115 -25.78 1.89 0.28
C HIS A 115 -26.98 1.75 -0.66
N SER A 116 -28.11 2.36 -0.28
CA SER A 116 -29.26 2.50 -1.15
C SER A 116 -29.33 3.95 -1.64
N PRO A 117 -29.32 4.20 -2.97
CA PRO A 117 -29.40 5.54 -3.53
C PRO A 117 -30.72 6.25 -3.18
N ASP A 118 -31.76 5.48 -2.79
CA ASP A 118 -33.08 6.01 -2.45
C ASP A 118 -33.15 6.60 -1.02
N PHE A 119 -32.14 6.35 -0.18
CA PHE A 119 -32.09 6.82 1.20
C PHE A 119 -30.86 7.71 1.45
N VAL A 120 -31.09 9.02 1.48
CA VAL A 120 -30.06 10.07 1.63
C VAL A 120 -29.20 9.89 2.90
N ASP A 121 -29.75 9.34 3.98
CA ASP A 121 -29.01 9.13 5.25
C ASP A 121 -28.05 7.93 5.25
N ILE A 122 -28.13 7.05 4.25
CA ILE A 122 -27.25 5.86 4.17
C ILE A 122 -25.95 6.19 3.40
N GLY A 123 -25.97 7.25 2.57
CA GLY A 123 -24.81 7.69 1.78
C GLY A 123 -23.56 7.97 2.60
N ASN A 124 -23.72 8.41 3.86
CA ASN A 124 -22.60 8.73 4.76
C ASN A 124 -22.19 7.58 5.69
N GLN A 125 -22.88 6.43 5.63
CA GLN A 125 -22.65 5.28 6.51
C GLN A 125 -21.75 4.20 5.89
N VAL A 126 -21.36 4.37 4.62
CA VAL A 126 -20.43 3.50 3.89
C VAL A 126 -19.25 4.35 3.45
N ARG A 127 -18.01 3.86 3.60
CA ARG A 127 -16.82 4.64 3.26
C ARG A 127 -16.42 4.46 1.80
N SER A 128 -16.40 3.21 1.36
CA SER A 128 -16.07 2.82 -0.02
C SER A 128 -17.04 1.77 -0.51
N GLY A 129 -17.23 1.69 -1.83
CA GLY A 129 -18.14 0.71 -2.42
C GLY A 129 -19.61 0.93 -2.06
N SER A 130 -20.29 -0.16 -1.71
CA SER A 130 -21.73 -0.19 -1.44
C SER A 130 -22.07 -0.77 -0.07
N ARG A 131 -21.09 -1.28 0.70
CA ARG A 131 -21.35 -1.98 1.96
C ARG A 131 -20.37 -1.58 3.05
N ALA A 132 -20.83 -1.62 4.28
CA ALA A 132 -19.99 -1.43 5.47
C ALA A 132 -20.59 -2.20 6.65
N ILE A 133 -19.80 -2.37 7.71
CA ILE A 133 -20.28 -2.98 8.94
C ILE A 133 -20.65 -1.90 9.94
N LYS A 134 -21.83 -2.03 10.56
CA LYS A 134 -22.29 -1.18 11.66
C LYS A 134 -22.49 -2.05 12.89
N ILE A 135 -21.95 -1.60 14.02
CA ILE A 135 -22.15 -2.19 15.33
C ILE A 135 -22.80 -1.13 16.20
N ASN A 136 -24.00 -1.40 16.71
CA ASN A 136 -24.76 -0.43 17.50
C ASN A 136 -25.15 -1.00 18.86
N ARG A 137 -24.39 -0.66 19.90
CA ARG A 137 -24.66 -1.12 21.26
C ARG A 137 -25.39 -0.05 22.05
N ASN A 138 -26.64 -0.33 22.40
CA ASN A 138 -27.40 0.49 23.32
C ASN A 138 -26.85 0.35 24.75
N PRO A 139 -26.96 1.39 25.59
CA PRO A 139 -26.66 1.29 27.01
C PRO A 139 -27.64 0.33 27.70
N GLY A 140 -27.20 -0.92 27.91
CA GLY A 140 -28.07 -1.98 28.43
C GLY A 140 -27.31 -3.09 29.15
N THR A 141 -27.41 -3.08 30.49
CA THR A 141 -26.92 -4.05 31.49
C THR A 141 -25.40 -4.30 31.54
N GLU A 142 -24.77 -3.83 32.63
CA GLU A 142 -23.37 -4.03 33.06
C GLU A 142 -22.86 -5.49 33.06
N VAL A 143 -23.70 -6.46 32.72
CA VAL A 143 -23.46 -7.89 32.88
C VAL A 143 -22.94 -8.55 31.59
N SER A 144 -23.08 -7.90 30.42
CA SER A 144 -22.53 -8.44 29.17
C SER A 144 -21.05 -8.07 29.01
N ASN A 145 -20.17 -8.86 29.61
CA ASN A 145 -18.71 -8.76 29.38
C ASN A 145 -18.32 -9.15 27.94
N GLN A 146 -19.26 -9.64 27.14
CA GLN A 146 -19.04 -10.02 25.74
C GLN A 146 -19.37 -8.83 24.84
N GLY A 147 -18.35 -8.27 24.20
CA GLY A 147 -18.52 -7.27 23.16
C GLY A 147 -19.11 -7.85 21.88
N ASP A 148 -19.71 -6.98 21.06
CA ASP A 148 -20.19 -7.33 19.73
C ASP A 148 -19.14 -6.95 18.69
N GLY A 149 -18.92 -7.79 17.68
CA GLY A 149 -17.92 -7.51 16.67
C GLY A 149 -17.89 -8.52 15.54
N ILE A 150 -16.90 -8.35 14.66
CA ILE A 150 -16.65 -9.26 13.54
C ILE A 150 -15.26 -9.88 13.69
N VAL A 151 -15.15 -11.15 13.31
CA VAL A 151 -13.89 -11.89 13.30
C VAL A 151 -13.60 -12.35 11.89
N SER A 152 -12.39 -12.12 11.39
CA SER A 152 -11.99 -12.61 10.07
C SER A 152 -11.80 -14.13 10.06
N ASP A 153 -11.85 -14.70 8.86
CA ASP A 153 -11.28 -16.02 8.60
C ASP A 153 -9.77 -16.05 8.86
N PHE A 154 -9.21 -17.27 8.89
CA PHE A 154 -7.77 -17.46 9.08
C PHE A 154 -6.98 -16.87 7.92
N ILE A 155 -6.12 -15.91 8.24
CA ILE A 155 -5.16 -15.29 7.32
C ILE A 155 -3.83 -16.00 7.50
N ARG A 156 -3.29 -16.61 6.43
CA ARG A 156 -1.99 -17.28 6.48
C ARG A 156 -0.87 -16.25 6.52
N VAL A 157 0.03 -16.40 7.48
CA VAL A 157 1.16 -15.48 7.70
C VAL A 157 2.48 -16.25 7.83
N ILE A 158 3.57 -15.52 7.58
CA ILE A 158 4.94 -15.92 7.98
C ILE A 158 5.42 -15.00 9.10
N PRO A 159 6.40 -15.41 9.93
CA PRO A 159 7.01 -14.53 10.93
C PRO A 159 7.52 -13.22 10.32
N GLY A 160 7.46 -12.14 11.09
CA GLY A 160 7.87 -10.81 10.67
C GLY A 160 6.87 -9.73 11.04
N ASN A 161 7.07 -8.55 10.47
CA ASN A 161 6.36 -7.32 10.76
C ASN A 161 5.20 -7.04 9.78
N TYR A 162 4.03 -6.71 10.31
CA TYR A 162 2.81 -6.45 9.55
C TYR A 162 2.19 -5.10 9.95
N GLU A 163 1.59 -4.43 8.98
CA GLU A 163 0.82 -3.21 9.20
C GLU A 163 -0.66 -3.56 9.16
N PHE A 164 -1.38 -3.12 10.19
CA PHE A 164 -2.82 -3.28 10.31
C PHE A 164 -3.47 -1.91 10.34
N SER A 165 -4.38 -1.66 9.41
CA SER A 165 -5.16 -0.43 9.35
C SER A 165 -6.58 -0.70 8.88
N PHE A 166 -7.49 0.21 9.19
CA PHE A 166 -8.90 0.11 8.81
C PHE A 166 -9.51 1.50 8.84
N TRP A 167 -10.63 1.68 8.17
CA TRP A 167 -11.43 2.89 8.28
C TRP A 167 -12.50 2.70 9.35
N ILE A 168 -12.66 3.72 10.17
CA ILE A 168 -13.65 3.71 11.25
C ILE A 168 -14.41 5.02 11.30
N ARG A 169 -15.68 4.93 11.66
CA ARG A 169 -16.54 6.05 12.09
C ARG A 169 -17.13 5.68 13.44
N LEU A 170 -17.25 6.65 14.33
CA LEU A 170 -17.74 6.46 15.70
C LEU A 170 -18.80 7.49 16.03
N GLU A 171 -19.79 7.12 16.84
CA GLU A 171 -20.84 8.01 17.32
C GLU A 171 -21.31 7.59 18.71
N ASP A 172 -21.34 8.53 19.64
CA ASP A 172 -21.70 8.38 21.06
C ASP A 172 -21.00 7.21 21.78
N ILE A 173 -19.68 7.05 21.57
CA ILE A 173 -18.92 5.96 22.18
C ILE A 173 -18.63 6.27 23.64
N LYS A 174 -19.08 5.37 24.52
CA LYS A 174 -18.84 5.43 25.96
C LYS A 174 -18.33 4.07 26.47
N PRO A 175 -17.55 4.05 27.56
CA PRO A 175 -17.10 2.80 28.16
C PRO A 175 -18.30 2.00 28.69
N GLY A 176 -18.26 0.67 28.56
CA GLY A 176 -19.38 -0.21 28.93
C GLY A 176 -19.72 -0.26 30.43
N SER A 177 -18.90 0.38 31.27
CA SER A 177 -19.19 0.60 32.69
C SER A 177 -18.93 2.07 33.00
N GLU A 178 -19.92 2.78 33.55
CA GLU A 178 -19.83 4.20 33.94
C GLU A 178 -18.93 4.46 35.15
N PHE A 179 -18.31 3.42 35.71
CA PHE A 179 -17.38 3.56 36.83
C PHE A 179 -16.25 4.53 36.47
N ARG A 180 -16.26 5.68 37.17
CA ARG A 180 -15.31 6.80 37.03
C ARG A 180 -13.88 6.28 36.89
N GLY A 181 -13.23 6.61 35.78
CA GLY A 181 -11.79 6.33 35.59
C GLY A 181 -11.44 5.40 34.42
N ARG A 182 -12.41 4.84 33.69
CA ARG A 182 -12.12 3.99 32.51
C ARG A 182 -12.06 4.78 31.21
N ARG A 183 -10.98 4.57 30.46
CA ARG A 183 -10.73 5.09 29.10
C ARG A 183 -11.38 4.17 28.04
N LEU A 184 -11.40 4.61 26.79
CA LEU A 184 -12.02 3.90 25.67
C LEU A 184 -11.20 2.74 25.10
N ASP A 185 -9.96 2.53 25.54
CA ASP A 185 -9.11 1.38 25.16
C ASP A 185 -9.78 0.02 25.39
N ARG A 186 -10.72 -0.05 26.35
CA ARG A 186 -11.53 -1.23 26.65
C ARG A 186 -12.94 -1.19 26.06
N ALA A 187 -13.37 -0.04 25.56
CA ALA A 187 -14.67 0.13 24.94
C ALA A 187 -14.63 -0.34 23.48
N ILE A 188 -13.57 0.03 22.75
CA ILE A 188 -13.32 -0.40 21.37
C ILE A 188 -12.28 -1.53 21.43
N ASP A 189 -12.71 -2.75 21.13
CA ASP A 189 -11.86 -3.94 21.22
C ASP A 189 -11.42 -4.38 19.83
N ILE A 190 -10.15 -4.14 19.53
CA ILE A 190 -9.55 -4.47 18.25
C ILE A 190 -8.36 -5.37 18.51
N ARG A 191 -8.36 -6.58 17.93
CA ARG A 191 -7.32 -7.57 18.19
C ARG A 191 -6.79 -8.30 16.97
N LEU A 192 -5.53 -8.70 17.06
CA LEU A 192 -4.90 -9.74 16.25
C LEU A 192 -4.83 -11.02 17.07
N LEU A 193 -5.61 -12.03 16.70
CA LEU A 193 -5.58 -13.35 17.34
C LEU A 193 -4.60 -14.24 16.60
N TYR A 194 -3.58 -14.71 17.31
CA TYR A 194 -2.49 -15.51 16.74
C TYR A 194 -2.78 -17.00 16.89
N TYR A 195 -2.51 -17.77 15.84
CA TYR A 195 -2.75 -19.21 15.83
C TYR A 195 -1.54 -19.98 15.30
N ASP A 196 -1.24 -21.11 15.96
CA ASP A 196 -0.20 -22.03 15.53
C ASP A 196 -0.59 -22.81 14.25
N LYS A 197 0.30 -23.71 13.80
CA LYS A 197 0.05 -24.60 12.66
C LYS A 197 -1.20 -25.50 12.83
N ASN A 198 -1.57 -25.82 14.07
CA ASN A 198 -2.71 -26.66 14.41
C ASN A 198 -4.00 -25.84 14.66
N ARG A 199 -3.94 -24.51 14.42
CA ARG A 199 -5.03 -23.55 14.69
C ARG A 199 -5.41 -23.44 16.17
N LEU A 200 -4.46 -23.68 17.06
CA LEU A 200 -4.58 -23.39 18.49
C LEU A 200 -4.17 -21.94 18.74
N LEU A 201 -4.95 -21.24 19.56
CA LEU A 201 -4.69 -19.86 19.94
C LEU A 201 -3.37 -19.80 20.73
N ILE A 202 -2.48 -18.91 20.34
CA ILE A 202 -1.21 -18.64 21.03
C ILE A 202 -1.22 -17.21 21.59
N SER A 203 -0.38 -16.98 22.59
CA SER A 203 -0.26 -15.66 23.21
C SER A 203 0.49 -14.67 22.30
N GLY A 204 0.03 -13.42 22.27
CA GLY A 204 0.72 -12.30 21.64
C GLY A 204 1.70 -11.57 22.56
N ASN A 205 1.97 -12.11 23.75
CA ASN A 205 2.79 -11.41 24.74
C ASN A 205 4.24 -11.30 24.30
N THR A 206 4.74 -10.07 24.23
CA THR A 206 6.13 -9.75 23.89
C THR A 206 6.73 -8.89 25.00
N TYR A 207 8.00 -9.09 25.31
CA TYR A 207 8.71 -8.27 26.29
C TYR A 207 9.16 -6.96 25.64
N ASP A 208 8.71 -5.83 26.19
CA ASP A 208 9.18 -4.51 25.78
C ASP A 208 10.35 -4.07 26.65
N ASN A 209 11.53 -3.99 26.03
CA ASN A 209 12.75 -3.52 26.67
C ASN A 209 12.66 -2.02 27.07
N SER A 210 11.88 -1.21 26.35
CA SER A 210 11.75 0.22 26.64
C SER A 210 10.85 0.48 27.85
N GLY A 211 9.78 -0.29 27.99
CA GLY A 211 8.81 -0.16 29.08
C GLY A 211 9.09 -1.05 30.31
N ASN A 212 10.04 -1.99 30.23
CA ASN A 212 10.25 -3.06 31.23
C ASN A 212 8.93 -3.78 31.60
N ALA A 213 8.09 -4.02 30.60
CA ALA A 213 6.76 -4.61 30.78
C ALA A 213 6.49 -5.66 29.70
N THR A 214 5.62 -6.61 30.03
CA THR A 214 5.07 -7.52 29.01
C THR A 214 3.91 -6.80 28.33
N LEU A 215 4.00 -6.66 27.00
CA LEU A 215 2.97 -6.07 26.17
C LEU A 215 2.22 -7.19 25.45
N ASP A 216 0.90 -7.11 25.45
CA ASP A 216 0.06 -7.98 24.64
C ASP A 216 -0.08 -7.40 23.22
N GLN A 217 0.75 -7.87 22.28
CA GLN A 217 0.72 -7.43 20.89
C GLN A 217 -0.58 -7.78 20.17
N SER A 218 -1.44 -8.60 20.77
CA SER A 218 -2.77 -8.86 20.21
C SER A 218 -3.65 -7.62 20.24
N ILE A 219 -3.51 -6.72 21.21
CA ILE A 219 -4.41 -5.57 21.39
C ILE A 219 -3.97 -4.41 20.49
N LYS A 220 -4.87 -3.92 19.63
CA LYS A 220 -4.59 -2.86 18.64
C LYS A 220 -5.39 -1.58 18.85
N SER A 221 -5.89 -1.35 20.07
CA SER A 221 -6.76 -0.23 20.44
C SER A 221 -6.03 0.98 21.05
N LEU A 222 -4.69 1.05 21.02
CA LEU A 222 -3.91 2.13 21.65
C LEU A 222 -4.38 3.53 21.21
N MET A 223 -4.78 3.70 19.94
CA MET A 223 -5.24 4.99 19.42
C MET A 223 -6.46 5.55 20.17
N PHE A 224 -7.20 4.71 20.91
CA PHE A 224 -8.38 5.10 21.68
C PHE A 224 -8.09 5.24 23.20
N SER A 225 -6.87 4.95 23.65
CA SER A 225 -6.57 4.88 25.09
C SER A 225 -6.58 6.21 25.82
N ASP A 226 -6.45 7.32 25.10
CA ASP A 226 -6.45 8.66 25.71
C ASP A 226 -7.83 9.32 25.74
N PHE A 227 -8.85 8.65 25.20
CA PHE A 227 -10.21 9.17 25.15
C PHE A 227 -11.06 8.59 26.28
N TRP A 228 -11.91 9.43 26.84
CA TRP A 228 -12.93 9.06 27.84
C TRP A 228 -14.27 8.73 27.19
N GLN A 229 -14.63 9.52 26.20
CA GLN A 229 -15.82 9.38 25.38
C GLN A 229 -15.54 9.99 24.01
N ILE A 230 -16.28 9.56 22.99
CA ILE A 230 -16.23 10.14 21.64
C ILE A 230 -17.66 10.43 21.22
N ASP A 231 -18.04 11.70 21.18
CA ASP A 231 -19.40 12.11 20.81
C ASP A 231 -19.66 11.81 19.33
N SER A 232 -18.72 12.18 18.46
CA SER A 232 -18.74 11.82 17.05
C SER A 232 -17.33 11.82 16.46
N PHE A 233 -17.09 10.91 15.53
CA PHE A 233 -15.85 10.81 14.78
C PHE A 233 -16.18 10.36 13.37
N GLY A 234 -15.97 11.24 12.39
CA GLY A 234 -16.18 10.93 10.98
C GLY A 234 -15.27 9.82 10.48
N TRP A 235 -15.51 9.36 9.25
CA TRP A 235 -14.67 8.34 8.62
C TRP A 235 -13.21 8.74 8.59
N THR A 236 -12.38 8.00 9.32
CA THR A 236 -10.96 8.27 9.46
C THR A 236 -10.17 6.97 9.36
N PRO A 237 -9.03 6.96 8.67
CA PRO A 237 -8.16 5.80 8.66
C PRO A 237 -7.44 5.71 10.00
N VAL A 238 -7.50 4.55 10.64
CA VAL A 238 -6.82 4.26 11.90
C VAL A 238 -5.82 3.13 11.68
N LYS A 239 -4.61 3.32 12.22
CA LYS A 239 -3.62 2.26 12.32
C LYS A 239 -3.81 1.54 13.64
N GLY A 240 -4.05 0.24 13.59
CA GLY A 240 -4.13 -0.59 14.78
C GLY A 240 -2.74 -0.70 15.40
N ARG A 241 -2.58 -0.21 16.63
CA ARG A 241 -1.30 -0.21 17.34
C ARG A 241 -1.49 -0.73 18.76
N THR A 242 -0.50 -1.47 19.26
CA THR A 242 -0.36 -1.87 20.67
C THR A 242 0.49 -0.86 21.42
N THR A 243 1.57 -0.38 20.81
CA THR A 243 2.55 0.51 21.42
C THR A 243 2.93 1.68 20.51
N ASN A 244 3.42 2.75 21.14
CA ASN A 244 4.04 3.87 20.43
C ASN A 244 5.46 3.55 19.97
N ASP A 245 6.07 2.46 20.48
CA ASP A 245 7.35 1.97 20.01
C ASP A 245 7.25 1.55 18.53
N PHE A 246 8.24 1.99 17.74
CA PHE A 246 8.32 1.65 16.33
C PHE A 246 9.06 0.35 16.08
N LEU A 247 9.83 -0.15 17.05
CA LEU A 247 10.67 -1.34 16.85
C LEU A 247 9.86 -2.62 16.93
N THR A 248 8.98 -2.74 17.94
CA THR A 248 8.22 -3.97 18.21
C THR A 248 6.80 -3.98 17.63
N GLU A 249 6.28 -2.83 17.20
CA GLU A 249 4.91 -2.74 16.68
C GLU A 249 4.76 -3.46 15.34
N GLY A 250 3.78 -4.37 15.29
CA GLY A 250 3.41 -5.13 14.10
C GLY A 250 4.10 -6.49 13.99
N ASP A 251 4.96 -6.85 14.93
CA ASP A 251 5.64 -8.15 14.93
C ASP A 251 4.66 -9.28 15.27
N ILE A 252 4.71 -10.33 14.46
CA ILE A 252 3.94 -11.56 14.68
C ILE A 252 4.83 -12.59 15.39
N PRO A 253 4.32 -13.31 16.41
CA PRO A 253 5.05 -14.39 17.07
C PRO A 253 5.56 -15.46 16.09
N ASP A 254 6.75 -16.01 16.34
CA ASP A 254 7.43 -16.94 15.43
C ASP A 254 6.64 -18.25 15.21
N GLU A 255 5.91 -18.69 16.24
CA GLU A 255 5.06 -19.89 16.17
C GLU A 255 3.77 -19.65 15.39
N ALA A 256 3.36 -18.38 15.19
CA ALA A 256 2.13 -18.06 14.49
C ALA A 256 2.24 -18.41 13.00
N LYS A 257 1.22 -19.13 12.51
CA LYS A 257 1.05 -19.46 11.09
C LYS A 257 -0.25 -18.89 10.53
N PHE A 258 -1.19 -18.59 11.40
CA PHE A 258 -2.42 -17.91 11.04
C PHE A 258 -2.72 -16.76 11.99
N VAL A 259 -3.39 -15.74 11.47
CA VAL A 259 -3.94 -14.63 12.22
C VAL A 259 -5.42 -14.51 11.93
N LYS A 260 -6.21 -14.14 12.95
CA LYS A 260 -7.55 -13.60 12.75
C LYS A 260 -7.63 -12.17 13.27
N LEU A 261 -8.35 -11.33 12.55
CA LEU A 261 -8.64 -9.96 12.95
C LEU A 261 -9.95 -9.96 13.70
N TYR A 262 -9.98 -9.33 14.87
CA TYR A 262 -11.21 -9.04 15.60
C TYR A 262 -11.40 -7.53 15.66
N LEU A 263 -12.59 -7.07 15.29
CA LEU A 263 -12.99 -5.67 15.33
C LEU A 263 -14.35 -5.61 16.02
N GLY A 264 -14.40 -5.07 17.24
CA GLY A 264 -15.59 -5.09 18.07
C GLY A 264 -15.73 -3.90 19.00
N LEU A 265 -16.95 -3.73 19.50
CA LEU A 265 -17.35 -2.75 20.48
C LEU A 265 -17.84 -3.49 21.73
N THR A 266 -17.18 -3.27 22.85
CA THR A 266 -17.61 -3.73 24.17
C THR A 266 -18.36 -2.63 24.92
N GLY A 267 -18.04 -1.37 24.62
CA GLY A 267 -18.74 -0.19 25.12
C GLY A 267 -20.14 -0.01 24.56
N THR A 268 -20.67 1.19 24.77
CA THR A 268 -21.95 1.63 24.18
C THR A 268 -21.67 2.64 23.07
N GLY A 269 -22.65 2.84 22.19
CA GLY A 269 -22.57 3.72 21.04
C GLY A 269 -22.58 2.97 19.72
N THR A 270 -22.27 3.69 18.64
CA THR A 270 -22.27 3.14 17.28
C THR A 270 -20.89 3.24 16.64
N MET A 271 -20.43 2.13 16.08
CA MET A 271 -19.17 2.00 15.36
C MET A 271 -19.44 1.49 13.95
N TRP A 272 -18.86 2.15 12.94
CA TRP A 272 -18.83 1.64 11.56
C TRP A 272 -17.41 1.31 11.17
N ILE A 273 -17.23 0.21 10.43
CA ILE A 273 -15.94 -0.26 9.95
C ILE A 273 -16.02 -0.51 8.46
N ASP A 274 -14.96 -0.12 7.75
CA ASP A 274 -14.78 -0.35 6.32
C ASP A 274 -13.28 -0.47 5.96
N ASP A 275 -12.99 -0.92 4.74
CA ASP A 275 -11.66 -0.92 4.12
C ASP A 275 -10.53 -1.44 5.05
N VAL A 276 -10.67 -2.69 5.50
CA VAL A 276 -9.69 -3.31 6.40
C VAL A 276 -8.44 -3.75 5.63
N ASP A 277 -7.27 -3.38 6.11
CA ASP A 277 -5.99 -3.63 5.45
C ASP A 277 -4.98 -4.25 6.41
N PHE A 278 -4.49 -5.45 6.05
CA PHE A 278 -3.48 -6.17 6.79
C PHE A 278 -2.41 -6.67 5.83
N ARG A 279 -1.20 -6.10 5.90
CA ARG A 279 -0.16 -6.33 4.88
C ARG A 279 1.23 -6.51 5.49
N TYR A 280 2.08 -7.22 4.76
CA TYR A 280 3.48 -7.41 5.12
C TYR A 280 4.28 -6.14 4.86
N THR A 281 5.03 -5.65 5.85
CA THR A 281 5.68 -4.34 5.73
C THR A 281 7.06 -4.41 5.09
N GLN A 282 7.51 -3.25 4.62
CA GLN A 282 8.87 -3.06 4.12
C GLN A 282 9.95 -3.16 5.22
N ARG A 283 9.56 -3.24 6.51
CA ARG A 283 10.50 -3.39 7.64
C ARG A 283 11.14 -4.77 7.68
N ASN A 284 10.53 -5.74 7.03
CA ASN A 284 11.07 -7.08 6.88
C ASN A 284 12.23 -7.15 5.88
N PHE A 285 12.63 -6.04 5.26
CA PHE A 285 13.70 -6.00 4.27
C PHE A 285 14.84 -5.12 4.75
N THR A 286 16.06 -5.60 4.54
CA THR A 286 17.26 -4.82 4.81
C THR A 286 17.31 -3.59 3.89
N SER A 287 18.04 -2.56 4.30
CA SER A 287 18.25 -1.37 3.48
C SER A 287 18.81 -1.70 2.09
N LEU A 288 19.69 -2.71 2.01
CA LEU A 288 20.28 -3.19 0.75
C LEU A 288 19.23 -3.83 -0.17
N GLU A 289 18.33 -4.65 0.39
CA GLU A 289 17.26 -5.29 -0.38
C GLU A 289 16.26 -4.25 -0.91
N ARG A 290 15.93 -3.25 -0.09
CA ARG A 290 15.06 -2.13 -0.49
C ARG A 290 15.69 -1.24 -1.57
N SER A 291 17.01 -1.07 -1.53
CA SER A 291 17.77 -0.32 -2.54
C SER A 291 18.22 -1.16 -3.72
N LYS A 292 17.82 -2.43 -3.84
CA LYS A 292 18.21 -3.30 -4.96
C LYS A 292 17.91 -2.68 -6.33
N ARG A 293 16.76 -2.01 -6.46
CA ARG A 293 16.39 -1.27 -7.69
C ARG A 293 17.41 -0.18 -8.06
N MET A 294 18.24 0.27 -7.12
CA MET A 294 19.23 1.31 -7.35
C MET A 294 20.57 0.84 -7.89
N PHE A 295 20.89 -0.45 -7.77
CA PHE A 295 22.19 -0.98 -8.21
C PHE A 295 22.17 -1.44 -9.67
N ASP A 296 21.05 -2.00 -10.13
CA ASP A 296 20.95 -2.65 -11.44
C ASP A 296 20.20 -1.82 -12.50
N THR A 297 19.87 -0.56 -12.19
CA THR A 297 19.16 0.34 -13.11
C THR A 297 20.07 1.45 -13.62
N SER A 298 20.04 1.70 -14.93
CA SER A 298 20.63 2.91 -15.49
C SER A 298 19.75 4.10 -15.11
N TRP A 299 20.22 4.89 -14.15
CA TRP A 299 19.50 6.08 -13.71
C TRP A 299 19.63 7.22 -14.71
N SER A 300 18.52 7.85 -15.06
CA SER A 300 18.55 9.16 -15.69
C SER A 300 18.91 10.24 -14.65
N LYS A 301 19.40 11.39 -15.10
CA LYS A 301 19.69 12.53 -14.20
C LYS A 301 18.45 12.98 -13.41
N LEU A 302 17.25 12.70 -13.92
CA LEU A 302 15.98 13.06 -13.27
C LEU A 302 15.64 12.10 -12.14
N ASP A 303 15.98 10.83 -12.27
CA ASP A 303 15.70 9.81 -11.25
C ASP A 303 16.56 10.00 -9.99
N LEU A 304 17.69 10.70 -10.11
CA LEU A 304 18.58 11.04 -9.00
C LEU A 304 18.14 12.26 -8.20
N VAL A 305 17.11 12.98 -8.65
CA VAL A 305 16.53 14.11 -7.91
C VAL A 305 15.61 13.54 -6.84
N ILE A 306 15.82 13.96 -5.58
CA ILE A 306 14.98 13.59 -4.44
C ILE A 306 14.40 14.88 -3.82
N PRO A 307 13.07 15.00 -3.68
CA PRO A 307 12.03 14.06 -4.15
C PRO A 307 12.08 13.86 -5.68
N THR A 308 11.48 12.80 -6.24
CA THR A 308 11.48 12.59 -7.71
C THR A 308 10.36 13.41 -8.35
N PRO A 309 10.65 14.28 -9.35
CA PRO A 309 9.64 15.14 -9.94
C PRO A 309 8.65 14.32 -10.78
N GLN A 310 7.34 14.60 -10.66
CA GLN A 310 6.33 13.94 -11.49
C GLN A 310 6.48 14.28 -12.97
N GLN A 311 6.92 15.52 -13.26
CA GLN A 311 7.14 16.01 -14.61
C GLN A 311 8.44 16.80 -14.66
N ALA A 312 9.24 16.51 -15.68
CA ALA A 312 10.43 17.27 -16.02
C ALA A 312 10.30 17.71 -17.47
N ARG A 313 10.38 19.03 -17.69
CA ARG A 313 10.37 19.60 -19.03
C ARG A 313 11.74 20.18 -19.33
N GLN A 314 12.36 19.67 -20.39
CA GLN A 314 13.53 20.30 -20.97
C GLN A 314 13.10 21.65 -21.56
N LEU A 315 13.76 22.72 -21.13
CA LEU A 315 13.55 24.04 -21.70
C LEU A 315 14.59 24.29 -22.80
N ASP A 316 14.25 25.19 -23.71
CA ASP A 316 15.19 25.62 -24.74
C ASP A 316 16.44 26.22 -24.08
N PRO A 317 17.63 25.89 -24.59
CA PRO A 317 18.87 26.41 -24.04
C PRO A 317 18.87 27.94 -24.17
N LEU A 318 19.11 28.61 -23.03
CA LEU A 318 19.22 30.06 -23.04
C LEU A 318 20.50 30.45 -23.79
N GLN A 319 20.36 31.15 -24.92
CA GLN A 319 21.52 31.66 -25.66
C GLN A 319 22.12 32.84 -24.90
N TYR A 320 23.18 32.58 -24.13
CA TYR A 320 23.94 33.63 -23.43
C TYR A 320 24.88 34.40 -24.36
N HIS A 321 25.16 33.88 -25.55
CA HIS A 321 26.10 34.50 -26.47
C HIS A 321 25.57 34.49 -27.90
N VAL A 322 25.22 35.67 -28.40
CA VAL A 322 25.02 35.91 -29.82
C VAL A 322 26.40 36.25 -30.41
N ARG A 323 26.87 35.48 -31.39
CA ARG A 323 28.13 35.79 -32.10
C ARG A 323 28.03 37.20 -32.69
N GLY A 324 28.98 38.08 -32.35
CA GLY A 324 29.10 39.42 -32.93
C GLY A 324 28.68 40.59 -32.03
N THR A 325 28.27 40.34 -30.78
CA THR A 325 28.03 41.41 -29.80
C THR A 325 29.08 41.38 -28.68
N ASP A 326 30.09 42.24 -28.77
CA ASP A 326 31.16 42.42 -27.75
C ASP A 326 30.68 43.13 -26.47
N ARG A 327 29.36 43.31 -26.30
CA ARG A 327 28.75 43.92 -25.12
C ARG A 327 27.71 42.97 -24.56
N VAL A 328 28.14 42.10 -23.66
CA VAL A 328 27.24 41.28 -22.84
C VAL A 328 26.73 42.18 -21.70
N PRO A 329 25.44 42.49 -21.59
CA PRO A 329 24.92 43.02 -20.34
C PRO A 329 25.13 41.95 -19.25
N PRO A 330 25.64 42.31 -18.07
CA PRO A 330 25.84 41.34 -17.00
C PRO A 330 24.52 40.63 -16.67
N PRO A 331 24.54 39.36 -16.25
CA PRO A 331 23.33 38.62 -15.94
C PRO A 331 22.49 39.40 -14.92
N VAL A 332 21.28 39.78 -15.30
CA VAL A 332 20.34 40.48 -14.43
C VAL A 332 19.58 39.42 -13.64
N ILE A 333 19.96 39.25 -12.38
CA ILE A 333 19.14 38.51 -11.42
C ILE A 333 18.01 39.46 -11.00
N VAL A 334 16.80 39.22 -11.51
CA VAL A 334 15.62 40.01 -11.15
C VAL A 334 15.16 39.57 -9.76
N ILE A 335 15.46 40.38 -8.75
CA ILE A 335 14.92 40.22 -7.40
C ILE A 335 13.56 40.94 -7.35
N PRO A 336 12.44 40.27 -7.01
CA PRO A 336 11.15 40.93 -6.89
C PRO A 336 11.19 42.03 -5.81
N ALA A 337 10.40 43.09 -5.96
CA ALA A 337 10.45 44.27 -5.10
C ALA A 337 10.21 43.99 -3.60
N ASN A 338 9.56 42.87 -3.27
CA ASN A 338 9.38 42.37 -1.90
C ASN A 338 9.92 40.93 -1.77
N PRO A 339 11.25 40.74 -1.69
CA PRO A 339 11.80 39.42 -1.46
C PRO A 339 11.54 39.03 0.00
N GLY A 340 11.00 37.82 0.22
CA GLY A 340 10.78 37.30 1.58
C GLY A 340 12.07 37.34 2.42
N ARG A 341 11.94 37.40 3.76
CA ARG A 341 13.07 37.61 4.70
C ARG A 341 14.27 36.66 4.52
N SER A 342 14.08 35.49 3.92
CA SER A 342 15.12 34.52 3.59
C SER A 342 16.07 34.95 2.46
N PHE A 343 15.63 35.82 1.54
CA PHE A 343 16.46 36.28 0.41
C PHE A 343 17.46 37.38 0.80
N ALA A 344 17.14 38.19 1.82
CA ALA A 344 17.99 39.30 2.25
C ALA A 344 19.33 38.83 2.85
N SER A 345 19.37 37.67 3.51
CA SER A 345 20.60 37.12 4.11
C SER A 345 21.49 36.38 3.11
N THR A 346 20.91 35.80 2.05
CA THR A 346 21.67 35.07 1.01
C THR A 346 22.24 36.01 -0.04
N ALA A 347 21.55 37.11 -0.39
CA ALA A 347 22.06 38.07 -1.37
C ALA A 347 23.34 38.79 -0.90
N GLY A 348 23.48 39.07 0.40
CA GLY A 348 24.68 39.72 0.95
C GLY A 348 25.94 38.85 0.95
N SER A 349 25.79 37.52 1.06
CA SER A 349 26.92 36.57 1.10
C SER A 349 27.26 35.97 -0.28
N SER A 350 26.31 35.97 -1.21
CA SER A 350 26.49 35.41 -2.57
C SER A 350 27.30 36.32 -3.50
N VAL A 351 27.25 37.64 -3.30
CA VAL A 351 28.00 38.61 -4.13
C VAL A 351 29.51 38.49 -3.92
N ALA A 352 29.95 38.11 -2.71
CA ALA A 352 31.38 37.86 -2.43
C ALA A 352 31.87 36.50 -2.95
N SER A 353 30.97 35.51 -3.09
CA SER A 353 31.34 34.12 -3.42
C SER A 353 31.28 33.82 -4.92
N ALA A 354 30.56 34.64 -5.70
CA ALA A 354 30.46 34.51 -7.16
C ALA A 354 31.77 34.82 -7.92
N CYS A 355 32.77 35.43 -7.27
CA CYS A 355 34.03 35.78 -7.92
C CYS A 355 35.03 34.60 -8.03
N VAL A 356 34.86 33.53 -7.24
CA VAL A 356 35.90 32.48 -7.12
C VAL A 356 35.56 31.17 -7.87
N ILE A 357 34.31 30.98 -8.31
CA ILE A 357 33.87 29.73 -8.95
C ILE A 357 33.73 29.91 -10.48
N SER A 358 34.75 30.45 -11.16
CA SER A 358 34.73 30.57 -12.63
C SER A 358 35.60 29.53 -13.36
N ARG A 359 36.25 28.60 -12.65
CA ARG A 359 37.29 27.74 -13.26
C ARG A 359 37.00 26.24 -13.34
N SER A 360 35.89 25.71 -12.83
CA SER A 360 35.68 24.25 -12.86
C SER A 360 34.22 23.81 -12.72
N ILE A 361 33.36 24.10 -13.69
CA ILE A 361 32.04 23.45 -13.78
C ILE A 361 31.81 22.95 -15.20
N SER A 362 31.65 21.62 -15.32
CA SER A 362 31.11 20.95 -16.50
C SER A 362 29.64 21.32 -16.65
N SER A 363 29.26 21.74 -17.85
CA SER A 363 28.02 22.44 -18.19
C SER A 363 26.73 21.65 -17.93
N THR A 364 26.02 21.98 -16.84
CA THR A 364 24.56 21.88 -16.68
C THR A 364 24.15 22.80 -15.52
N ALA A 365 23.20 23.73 -15.72
CA ALA A 365 22.65 24.55 -14.63
C ALA A 365 21.17 24.21 -14.41
N LEU A 366 20.82 23.82 -13.19
CA LEU A 366 19.44 23.59 -12.78
C LEU A 366 18.88 24.91 -12.22
N ILE A 367 17.75 25.37 -12.75
CA ILE A 367 17.05 26.55 -12.24
C ILE A 367 15.78 26.06 -11.55
N PHE A 368 15.71 26.28 -10.23
CA PHE A 368 14.54 25.96 -9.42
C PHE A 368 13.52 27.10 -9.50
N SER A 369 12.27 26.76 -9.82
CA SER A 369 11.13 27.67 -9.72
C SER A 369 10.55 27.56 -8.31
N SER A 370 10.71 28.60 -7.50
CA SER A 370 10.20 28.63 -6.12
C SER A 370 8.89 29.40 -6.00
N ASP A 371 7.77 28.68 -5.90
CA ASP A 371 6.66 29.12 -5.06
C ASP A 371 6.81 28.44 -3.69
N PHE A 372 7.72 28.99 -2.88
CA PHE A 372 8.01 28.57 -1.51
C PHE A 372 7.44 29.61 -0.54
N SER A 373 6.20 29.41 -0.13
CA SER A 373 5.76 29.80 1.21
C SER A 373 5.78 28.55 2.08
N THR A 374 6.45 28.66 3.21
CA THR A 374 6.55 27.71 4.35
C THR A 374 7.47 26.48 4.24
N LEU A 375 8.41 26.48 5.20
CA LEU A 375 9.28 25.42 5.72
C LEU A 375 10.41 24.90 4.83
N GLY A 376 11.62 25.01 5.39
CA GLY A 376 12.88 24.81 4.69
C GLY A 376 13.73 23.70 5.25
N LYS A 377 14.51 23.11 4.33
CA LYS A 377 15.87 22.52 4.41
C LYS A 377 15.93 21.44 3.34
N MET A 378 16.87 21.48 2.39
CA MET A 378 17.43 20.26 1.79
C MET A 378 18.72 20.49 0.98
N ALA A 379 19.42 19.37 0.78
CA ALA A 379 20.86 19.19 0.63
C ALA A 379 21.51 19.71 -0.66
N LEU A 380 22.80 20.07 -0.55
CA LEU A 380 23.71 20.26 -1.67
C LEU A 380 24.39 18.90 -1.97
N ALA A 381 24.06 18.26 -3.10
CA ALA A 381 24.75 17.05 -3.54
C ALA A 381 26.00 17.43 -4.37
N ARG A 382 27.18 16.95 -3.94
CA ARG A 382 28.46 17.12 -4.64
C ARG A 382 28.80 15.82 -5.36
N ALA A 383 28.68 15.79 -6.68
CA ALA A 383 29.15 14.69 -7.52
C ALA A 383 30.52 15.06 -8.11
N GLU A 384 31.59 14.45 -7.61
CA GLU A 384 32.92 14.52 -8.21
C GLU A 384 33.13 13.29 -9.10
N ASN A 385 33.23 13.50 -10.41
CA ASN A 385 33.74 12.48 -11.33
C ASN A 385 35.16 12.85 -11.76
N SER A 386 36.09 11.96 -11.42
CA SER A 386 37.48 11.94 -11.85
C SER A 386 37.59 11.54 -13.31
N LEU A 387 37.91 12.48 -14.20
CA LEU A 387 38.36 12.17 -15.56
C LEU A 387 39.35 13.25 -16.01
N ALA A 388 40.61 12.85 -16.19
CA ALA A 388 41.65 13.66 -16.80
C ALA A 388 41.28 13.96 -18.25
N VAL A 389 40.93 15.22 -18.56
CA VAL A 389 40.60 15.65 -19.92
C VAL A 389 41.70 16.55 -20.47
N ARG A 390 42.34 16.06 -21.53
CA ARG A 390 43.26 16.79 -22.42
C ARG A 390 42.61 18.08 -22.92
N ARG A 391 43.39 19.17 -22.90
CA ARG A 391 43.05 20.48 -23.48
C ARG A 391 42.58 20.33 -24.92
N SER A 392 41.30 20.58 -25.16
CA SER A 392 40.79 20.92 -26.48
C SER A 392 39.92 22.17 -26.35
N ASN A 393 40.19 23.16 -27.20
CA ASN A 393 39.44 24.42 -27.29
C ASN A 393 38.07 24.12 -27.91
N LEU A 394 37.08 23.83 -27.07
CA LEU A 394 35.67 23.79 -27.48
C LEU A 394 34.98 25.07 -27.01
N ALA A 395 34.41 25.80 -27.96
CA ALA A 395 33.61 26.98 -27.71
C ALA A 395 32.33 26.58 -26.95
N TRP A 396 32.18 27.11 -25.74
CA TRP A 396 31.02 26.93 -24.89
C TRP A 396 29.86 27.76 -25.45
N SER A 397 28.83 27.13 -26.03
CA SER A 397 27.75 27.84 -26.74
C SER A 397 26.35 27.58 -26.22
N SER A 398 26.14 26.70 -25.23
CA SER A 398 24.80 26.43 -24.71
C SER A 398 24.79 25.89 -23.29
N LEU A 399 23.87 26.40 -22.47
CA LEU A 399 23.48 25.85 -21.16
C LEU A 399 22.07 25.25 -21.30
N SER A 400 21.90 23.97 -20.96
CA SER A 400 20.61 23.30 -20.91
C SER A 400 19.88 23.68 -19.61
N LEU A 401 18.65 24.20 -19.74
CA LEU A 401 17.74 24.42 -18.61
C LEU A 401 16.76 23.25 -18.49
N ILE A 402 16.45 22.87 -17.26
CA ILE A 402 15.40 21.91 -16.94
C ILE A 402 14.49 22.56 -15.91
N ARG A 403 13.17 22.61 -16.19
CA ARG A 403 12.14 23.01 -15.23
C ARG A 403 11.53 21.77 -14.60
N MET A 404 11.36 21.83 -13.28
CA MET A 404 10.79 20.76 -12.46
C MET A 404 9.61 21.33 -11.67
N ASP A 405 8.47 20.64 -11.71
CA ASP A 405 7.24 21.03 -11.01
C ASP A 405 6.89 19.97 -9.93
N TRP A 406 6.41 20.42 -8.76
CA TRP A 406 6.10 19.58 -7.58
C TRP A 406 4.65 19.82 -7.09
N THR A 407 3.97 18.79 -6.57
CA THR A 407 2.62 18.92 -5.97
C THR A 407 2.69 19.35 -4.49
N GLU A 408 1.59 19.87 -3.92
CA GLU A 408 1.55 20.32 -2.52
C GLU A 408 1.89 19.22 -1.50
N ASP A 409 1.45 17.98 -1.73
CA ASP A 409 1.73 16.85 -0.83
C ASP A 409 3.22 16.50 -0.74
N GLN A 410 4.01 16.82 -1.77
CA GLN A 410 5.47 16.62 -1.78
C GLN A 410 6.25 17.80 -1.18
N LYS A 411 5.60 18.96 -0.98
CA LYS A 411 6.22 20.10 -0.28
C LYS A 411 6.30 19.88 1.24
N ALA A 412 5.54 18.93 1.77
CA ALA A 412 5.39 18.67 3.20
C ALA A 412 6.22 17.48 3.75
N SER A 413 6.88 16.70 2.88
CA SER A 413 7.78 15.59 3.23
C SER A 413 9.24 16.02 3.22
#